data_AF-A0A8S0H4K5-F1
#
_entry.id   AF-A0A8S0H4K5-F1
#
_cell.length_a   1.000
_cell.length_b   1.000
_cell.length_c   1.000
_cell.angle_alpha   90.00
_cell.angle_beta   90.00
_cell.angle_gamma   90.00
#
_symmetry.space_group_name_H-M   'P 1'
#
loop_
_entity.id
_entity.type
_entity.pdbx_description
1 polymer ?
#
loop_
_entity_poly.entity_id
_entity_poly.type
_entity_poly.pdbx_seq_one_letter_code
_entity_poly.pdbx_strand_id
1 'polypeptide(L)'
;MNKAAQQLHLPPFSEALPAPIFFRAANLPAHATYPRHRHPWGEFVYAYSGVMEIELGDHHYLAPPQYGIWLPPNVEHMGFNRHEACHCSLYLAPELCTALPARHCALSLSPLVLALLDDLRQAPPGLPQSDEQQRMLQVLVDKLGHASCAGSYLPSSDDPLLGRCCAPSRPTPATRARCRNWPMPPTPANAR
;
A
#
# COMPACT_ATOMS: atom_id res chain seq x y z
N MET A 1 0.64 8.53 -30.94
CA MET A 1 0.99 7.79 -29.71
C MET A 1 -0.26 7.68 -28.86
N ASN A 2 -0.84 6.48 -28.76
CA ASN A 2 -2.02 6.24 -27.93
C ASN A 2 -1.65 6.42 -26.45
N LYS A 3 -2.23 7.42 -25.78
CA LYS A 3 -2.25 7.49 -24.32
C LYS A 3 -2.99 6.23 -23.85
N ALA A 4 -2.28 5.27 -23.24
CA ALA A 4 -2.94 4.15 -22.61
C ALA A 4 -3.97 4.70 -21.60
N ALA A 5 -5.23 4.28 -21.74
CA ALA A 5 -6.31 4.77 -20.89
C ALA A 5 -6.02 4.40 -19.43
N GLN A 6 -5.99 5.39 -18.54
CA GLN A 6 -5.85 5.16 -17.11
C GLN A 6 -7.03 4.33 -16.61
N GLN A 7 -6.74 3.24 -15.91
CA GLN A 7 -7.78 2.41 -15.31
C GLN A 7 -8.06 2.92 -13.90
N LEU A 8 -9.20 3.58 -13.74
CA LEU A 8 -9.61 4.15 -12.46
C LEU A 8 -10.05 3.03 -11.52
N HIS A 9 -9.43 2.99 -10.35
CA HIS A 9 -9.84 2.15 -9.23
C HIS A 9 -10.36 3.05 -8.11
N LEU A 10 -11.53 2.73 -7.58
CA LEU A 10 -12.04 3.46 -6.43
C LEU A 10 -11.33 2.99 -5.16
N PRO A 11 -11.09 3.89 -4.19
CA PRO A 11 -10.72 3.50 -2.84
C PRO A 11 -11.73 2.48 -2.32
N PRO A 12 -11.27 1.42 -1.63
CA PRO A 12 -12.15 0.32 -1.24
C PRO A 12 -13.19 0.72 -0.18
N PHE A 13 -12.96 1.82 0.55
CA PHE A 13 -13.82 2.29 1.63
C PHE A 13 -13.97 3.81 1.56
N SER A 14 -15.20 4.29 1.73
CA SER A 14 -15.53 5.72 1.77
C SER A 14 -16.16 6.17 3.09
N GLU A 15 -16.81 5.25 3.82
CA GLU A 15 -17.58 5.59 5.02
C GLU A 15 -16.93 5.06 6.31
N ALA A 16 -16.58 3.77 6.34
CA ALA A 16 -16.03 3.12 7.52
C ALA A 16 -15.10 1.95 7.15
N LEU A 17 -14.16 1.63 8.05
CA LEU A 17 -13.37 0.42 7.95
C LEU A 17 -14.19 -0.80 8.42
N PRO A 18 -14.08 -1.96 7.74
CA PRO A 18 -14.76 -3.19 8.17
C PRO A 18 -14.27 -3.74 9.52
N ALA A 19 -13.04 -3.40 9.91
CA ALA A 19 -12.41 -3.79 11.16
C ALA A 19 -11.37 -2.72 11.55
N PRO A 20 -10.97 -2.62 12.85
CA PRO A 20 -9.98 -1.65 13.29
C PRO A 20 -8.62 -1.76 12.59
N ILE A 21 -8.23 -2.99 12.23
CA ILE A 21 -7.08 -3.26 11.36
C ILE A 21 -7.59 -4.06 10.17
N PHE A 22 -7.45 -3.51 8.96
CA PHE A 22 -7.93 -4.17 7.75
C PHE A 22 -6.81 -4.33 6.73
N PHE A 23 -6.51 -5.56 6.36
CA PHE A 23 -5.50 -5.88 5.35
C PHE A 23 -6.16 -6.22 4.02
N ARG A 24 -5.60 -5.68 2.92
CA ARG A 24 -6.04 -5.95 1.55
C ARG A 24 -4.83 -6.14 0.66
N ALA A 25 -4.85 -7.18 -0.18
CA ALA A 25 -3.93 -7.32 -1.31
C ALA A 25 -4.68 -7.16 -2.64
N ALA A 26 -4.03 -6.61 -3.65
CA ALA A 26 -4.62 -6.42 -4.97
C ALA A 26 -3.57 -6.47 -6.08
N ASN A 27 -3.97 -7.02 -7.23
CA ASN A 27 -3.22 -6.85 -8.46
C ASN A 27 -3.79 -5.66 -9.22
N LEU A 28 -2.89 -4.80 -9.69
CA LEU A 28 -3.23 -3.69 -10.55
C LEU A 28 -2.69 -3.95 -11.96
N PRO A 29 -3.51 -3.76 -12.99
CA PRO A 29 -3.03 -3.72 -14.37
C PRO A 29 -2.13 -2.50 -14.58
N ALA A 30 -1.35 -2.48 -15.66
CA ALA A 30 -0.57 -1.31 -16.01
C ALA A 30 -1.46 -0.08 -16.20
N HIS A 31 -0.96 1.09 -15.79
CA HIS A 31 -1.67 2.38 -15.86
C HIS A 31 -2.94 2.44 -15.00
N ALA A 32 -3.01 1.67 -13.91
CA ALA A 32 -4.06 1.83 -12.92
C ALA A 32 -3.82 3.07 -12.04
N THR A 33 -4.90 3.66 -11.56
CA THR A 33 -4.87 4.87 -10.74
C THR A 33 -6.00 4.82 -9.72
N TYR A 34 -5.65 5.01 -8.45
CA TYR A 34 -6.55 5.44 -7.38
C TYR A 34 -6.58 6.97 -7.38
N PRO A 35 -7.70 7.61 -7.78
CA PRO A 35 -7.82 9.06 -7.83
C PRO A 35 -7.49 9.71 -6.50
N ARG A 36 -7.19 11.01 -6.56
CA ARG A 36 -6.92 11.81 -5.37
C ARG A 36 -8.09 11.71 -4.38
N HIS A 37 -7.78 11.25 -3.18
CA HIS A 37 -8.76 11.02 -2.13
C HIS A 37 -8.14 11.21 -0.75
N ARG A 38 -9.00 11.24 0.27
CA ARG A 38 -8.64 11.39 1.67
C ARG A 38 -9.57 10.53 2.49
N HIS A 39 -9.06 9.91 3.55
CA HIS A 39 -9.83 9.10 4.46
C HIS A 39 -9.39 9.33 5.92
N PRO A 40 -10.25 9.04 6.92
CA PRO A 40 -9.96 9.32 8.32
C PRO A 40 -9.04 8.27 8.98
N TRP A 41 -8.71 7.17 8.32
CA TRP A 41 -7.85 6.12 8.85
C TRP A 41 -6.40 6.26 8.35
N GLY A 42 -5.47 5.58 9.01
CA GLY A 42 -4.11 5.44 8.49
C GLY A 42 -4.04 4.37 7.41
N GLU A 43 -3.09 4.49 6.50
CA GLU A 43 -2.83 3.51 5.45
C GLU A 43 -1.33 3.25 5.29
N PHE A 44 -0.95 1.98 5.36
CA PHE A 44 0.37 1.51 4.96
C PHE A 44 0.27 0.79 3.62
N VAL A 45 1.08 1.19 2.64
CA VAL A 45 1.10 0.62 1.29
C VAL A 45 2.44 -0.06 1.03
N TYR A 46 2.40 -1.28 0.51
CA TYR A 46 3.59 -2.04 0.13
C TYR A 46 3.41 -2.77 -1.19
N ALA A 47 4.43 -2.74 -2.05
CA ALA A 47 4.42 -3.45 -3.34
C ALA A 47 5.21 -4.76 -3.25
N TYR A 48 4.53 -5.90 -3.45
CA TYR A 48 5.18 -7.22 -3.57
C TYR A 48 5.94 -7.36 -4.90
N SER A 49 5.38 -6.76 -5.95
CA SER A 49 5.97 -6.76 -7.29
C SER A 49 5.50 -5.55 -8.07
N GLY A 50 6.31 -5.15 -9.06
CA GLY A 50 6.09 -3.87 -9.73
C GLY A 50 6.40 -2.69 -8.82
N VAL A 51 5.86 -1.53 -9.15
CA VAL A 51 6.09 -0.29 -8.41
C VAL A 51 4.77 0.43 -8.23
N MET A 52 4.48 0.79 -6.97
CA MET A 52 3.39 1.70 -6.61
C MET A 52 3.97 3.10 -6.43
N GLU A 53 3.36 4.08 -7.10
CA GLU A 53 3.69 5.49 -6.97
C GLU A 53 2.60 6.17 -6.14
N ILE A 54 2.99 6.99 -5.15
CA ILE A 54 2.05 7.72 -4.30
C ILE A 54 2.40 9.21 -4.35
N GLU A 55 1.44 10.01 -4.80
CA GLU A 55 1.50 11.48 -4.83
C GLU A 55 0.78 12.07 -3.61
N LEU A 56 1.43 12.99 -2.93
CA LEU A 56 1.05 13.62 -1.66
C LEU A 56 1.34 15.12 -1.75
N GLY A 57 0.41 15.90 -2.31
CA GLY A 57 0.68 17.29 -2.67
C GLY A 57 1.85 17.39 -3.64
N ASP A 58 2.91 18.11 -3.26
CA ASP A 58 4.15 18.24 -4.07
C ASP A 58 5.15 17.09 -3.84
N HIS A 59 4.85 16.14 -2.95
CA HIS A 59 5.72 15.01 -2.67
C HIS A 59 5.32 13.78 -3.48
N HIS A 60 6.33 13.10 -4.02
CA HIS A 60 6.15 11.87 -4.77
C HIS A 60 6.98 10.74 -4.15
N TYR A 61 6.34 9.62 -3.86
CA TYR A 61 6.97 8.48 -3.20
C TYR A 61 7.02 7.28 -4.12
N LEU A 62 8.23 6.72 -4.29
CA LEU A 62 8.46 5.40 -4.86
C LEU A 62 9.25 4.57 -3.85
N ALA A 63 8.63 3.51 -3.34
CA ALA A 63 9.26 2.63 -2.37
C ALA A 63 9.94 1.44 -3.08
N PRO A 64 11.25 1.21 -2.88
CA PRO A 64 11.89 -0.06 -3.24
C PRO A 64 11.26 -1.24 -2.47
N PRO A 65 11.52 -2.50 -2.87
CA PRO A 65 10.91 -3.69 -2.23
C PRO A 65 11.21 -3.89 -0.73
N GLN A 66 12.12 -3.12 -0.15
CA GLN A 66 12.43 -3.16 1.29
C GLN A 66 11.75 -2.05 2.08
N TYR A 67 10.89 -1.26 1.42
CA TYR A 67 10.20 -0.13 2.02
C TYR A 67 8.70 -0.23 1.75
N GLY A 68 7.91 0.25 2.70
CA GLY A 68 6.50 0.57 2.47
C GLY A 68 6.24 2.03 2.80
N ILE A 69 5.17 2.60 2.25
CA ILE A 69 4.80 3.98 2.49
C ILE A 69 3.72 4.02 3.57
N TRP A 70 3.97 4.80 4.61
CA TRP A 70 2.99 5.11 5.64
C TRP A 70 2.31 6.44 5.35
N LEU A 71 0.98 6.44 5.44
CA LEU A 71 0.08 7.58 5.30
C LEU A 71 -0.72 7.71 6.60
N PRO A 72 -0.52 8.77 7.40
CA PRO A 72 -1.36 8.99 8.58
C PRO A 72 -2.78 9.42 8.17
N PRO A 73 -3.73 9.38 9.11
CA PRO A 73 -5.10 9.86 8.91
C PRO A 73 -5.21 11.22 8.22
N ASN A 74 -6.24 11.36 7.38
CA ASN A 74 -6.66 12.61 6.73
C ASN A 74 -5.64 13.21 5.76
N VAL A 75 -4.68 12.43 5.31
CA VAL A 75 -3.74 12.85 4.26
C VAL A 75 -4.35 12.62 2.88
N GLU A 76 -4.48 13.70 2.11
CA GLU A 76 -4.91 13.61 0.71
C GLU A 76 -3.78 13.02 -0.14
N HIS A 77 -4.09 11.99 -0.91
CA HIS A 77 -3.12 11.27 -1.71
C HIS A 77 -3.73 10.67 -2.98
N MET A 78 -2.88 10.37 -3.96
CA MET A 78 -3.22 9.66 -5.19
C MET A 78 -2.23 8.51 -5.38
N GLY A 79 -2.73 7.32 -5.71
CA GLY A 79 -1.91 6.14 -5.95
C GLY A 79 -1.97 5.74 -7.43
N PHE A 80 -0.85 5.41 -8.06
CA PHE A 80 -0.84 4.94 -9.44
C PHE A 80 0.34 4.03 -9.75
N ASN A 81 0.30 3.36 -10.90
CA ASN A 81 1.37 2.47 -11.34
C ASN A 81 1.53 2.50 -12.87
N ARG A 82 2.78 2.62 -13.35
CA ARG A 82 3.09 2.60 -14.80
C ARG A 82 3.01 1.21 -15.42
N HIS A 83 3.36 0.18 -14.65
CA HIS A 83 3.38 -1.23 -15.07
C HIS A 83 2.54 -2.07 -14.13
N GLU A 84 2.23 -3.32 -14.50
CA GLU A 84 1.50 -4.20 -13.58
C GLU A 84 2.21 -4.29 -12.23
N ALA A 85 1.41 -4.30 -11.17
CA ALA A 85 1.92 -4.37 -9.80
C ALA A 85 1.02 -5.27 -8.96
N CYS A 86 1.60 -5.98 -8.00
CA CYS A 86 0.83 -6.43 -6.85
C CYS A 86 1.26 -5.66 -5.61
N HIS A 87 0.28 -5.15 -4.88
CA HIS A 87 0.47 -4.44 -3.63
C HIS A 87 -0.47 -4.95 -2.54
N CYS A 88 -0.19 -4.55 -1.31
CA CYS A 88 -1.16 -4.52 -0.23
C CYS A 88 -1.31 -3.12 0.35
N SER A 89 -2.47 -2.92 0.97
CA SER A 89 -2.76 -1.83 1.88
C SER A 89 -3.17 -2.41 3.23
N LEU A 90 -2.58 -1.89 4.30
CA LEU A 90 -3.02 -2.11 5.68
C LEU A 90 -3.65 -0.82 6.18
N TYR A 91 -4.94 -0.86 6.45
CA TYR A 91 -5.71 0.27 6.96
C TYR A 91 -5.84 0.16 8.48
N LEU A 92 -5.65 1.28 9.18
CA LEU A 92 -5.67 1.36 10.64
C LEU A 92 -6.67 2.40 11.11
N ALA A 93 -7.55 2.01 12.03
CA ALA A 93 -8.41 2.94 12.72
C ALA A 93 -7.59 4.07 13.38
N PRO A 94 -8.12 5.30 13.46
CA PRO A 94 -7.38 6.47 13.92
C PRO A 94 -6.65 6.26 15.26
N GLU A 95 -7.27 5.52 16.17
CA GLU A 95 -6.78 5.28 17.54
C GLU A 95 -5.48 4.46 17.53
N LEU A 96 -5.34 3.54 16.57
CA LEU A 96 -4.16 2.68 16.39
C LEU A 96 -3.01 3.39 15.67
N CYS A 97 -3.29 4.49 14.98
CA CYS A 97 -2.28 5.25 14.23
C CYS A 97 -1.26 5.94 15.15
N THR A 98 -1.57 6.10 16.44
CA THR A 98 -0.70 6.72 17.44
C THR A 98 0.61 5.95 17.68
N ALA A 99 0.64 4.66 17.35
CA ALA A 99 1.84 3.82 17.40
C ALA A 99 2.77 4.02 16.19
N LEU A 100 2.33 4.71 15.14
CA LEU A 100 3.08 4.95 13.92
C LEU A 100 3.50 6.44 13.79
N PRO A 101 4.41 6.77 12.87
CA PRO A 101 4.84 8.16 12.68
C PRO A 101 3.68 9.11 12.39
N ALA A 102 3.67 10.27 13.04
CA ALA A 102 2.65 11.30 12.83
C ALA A 102 2.71 11.97 11.44
N ARG A 103 3.78 11.73 10.68
CA ARG A 103 3.98 12.23 9.32
C ARG A 103 4.07 11.07 8.34
N HIS A 104 3.64 11.31 7.11
CA HIS A 104 3.84 10.35 6.03
C HIS A 104 5.35 10.13 5.78
N CYS A 105 5.75 8.88 5.56
CA CYS A 105 7.16 8.52 5.36
C CYS A 105 7.32 7.13 4.72
N ALA A 106 8.51 6.83 4.23
CA ALA A 106 8.89 5.47 3.88
C ALA A 106 9.37 4.73 5.14
N LEU A 107 8.83 3.55 5.41
CA LEU A 107 9.24 2.69 6.52
C LEU A 107 10.16 1.59 6.00
N SER A 108 11.33 1.45 6.61
CA SER A 108 12.23 0.32 6.34
C SER A 108 11.67 -0.96 6.96
N LEU A 109 11.44 -1.98 6.13
CA LEU A 109 10.77 -3.21 6.55
C LEU A 109 11.77 -4.26 7.01
N SER A 110 11.56 -4.78 8.22
CA SER A 110 12.33 -5.92 8.72
C SER A 110 11.96 -7.22 8.00
N PRO A 111 12.84 -8.24 8.01
CA PRO A 111 12.52 -9.55 7.44
C PRO A 111 11.24 -10.17 7.99
N LEU A 112 10.93 -9.94 9.29
CA LEU A 112 9.69 -10.40 9.90
C LEU A 112 8.46 -9.71 9.29
N VAL A 113 8.52 -8.40 9.07
CA VAL A 113 7.42 -7.66 8.43
C VAL A 113 7.17 -8.19 7.02
N LEU A 114 8.22 -8.41 6.24
CA LEU A 114 8.09 -8.96 4.89
C LEU A 114 7.46 -10.36 4.91
N ALA A 115 7.84 -11.22 5.86
CA ALA A 115 7.24 -12.55 6.02
C ALA A 115 5.76 -12.49 6.41
N LEU A 116 5.38 -11.59 7.34
CA LEU A 116 3.99 -11.38 7.74
C LEU A 116 3.13 -10.88 6.58
N LEU A 117 3.64 -9.92 5.80
CA LEU A 117 2.95 -9.40 4.62
C LEU A 117 2.75 -10.50 3.58
N ASP A 118 3.73 -11.40 3.41
CA ASP A 118 3.60 -12.51 2.48
C ASP A 118 2.58 -13.55 2.96
N ASP A 119 2.58 -13.89 4.25
CA ASP A 119 1.59 -14.79 4.86
C ASP A 119 0.16 -14.25 4.70
N LEU A 120 -0.06 -12.98 5.06
CA LEU A 120 -1.34 -12.28 4.88
C LEU A 120 -1.81 -12.23 3.42
N ARG A 121 -0.88 -12.18 2.46
CA ARG A 121 -1.21 -12.23 1.03
C ARG A 121 -1.64 -13.61 0.58
N GLN A 122 -1.04 -14.66 1.13
CA GLN A 122 -1.35 -16.05 0.81
C GLN A 122 -2.66 -16.51 1.48
N ALA A 123 -2.89 -16.07 2.72
CA ALA A 123 -4.08 -16.34 3.51
C ALA A 123 -4.71 -15.05 4.05
N PRO A 124 -5.43 -14.29 3.20
CA PRO A 124 -6.07 -13.04 3.63
C PRO A 124 -6.99 -13.24 4.83
N PRO A 125 -6.97 -12.33 5.83
CA PRO A 125 -7.87 -12.40 6.97
C PRO A 125 -9.34 -12.44 6.57
N GLY A 126 -10.13 -13.24 7.29
CA GLY A 126 -11.58 -13.30 7.09
C GLY A 126 -12.29 -12.07 7.67
N LEU A 127 -13.57 -11.93 7.36
CA LEU A 127 -14.49 -11.05 8.07
C LEU A 127 -15.69 -11.88 8.56
N PRO A 128 -15.90 -12.02 9.89
CA PRO A 128 -15.08 -11.50 10.98
C PRO A 128 -13.68 -12.15 11.04
N GLN A 129 -12.71 -11.42 11.58
CA GLN A 129 -11.33 -11.91 11.79
C GLN A 129 -11.28 -12.83 13.01
N SER A 130 -10.59 -13.97 12.91
CA SER A 130 -10.31 -14.82 14.07
C SER A 130 -9.35 -14.14 15.04
N ASP A 131 -9.33 -14.55 16.31
CA ASP A 131 -8.40 -13.99 17.31
C ASP A 131 -6.93 -14.14 16.89
N GLU A 132 -6.59 -15.22 16.19
CA GLU A 132 -5.26 -15.45 15.64
C GLU A 132 -4.91 -14.40 14.56
N GLN A 133 -5.84 -14.16 13.62
CA GLN A 133 -5.66 -13.14 12.58
C GLN A 133 -5.52 -11.74 13.17
N GLN A 134 -6.34 -11.41 14.18
CA GLN A 134 -6.25 -10.13 14.89
C GLN A 134 -4.90 -9.94 15.56
N ARG A 135 -4.39 -10.96 16.28
CA ARG A 135 -3.06 -10.91 16.90
C ARG A 135 -1.95 -10.75 15.87
N MET A 136 -2.04 -11.46 14.74
CA MET A 136 -1.03 -11.34 13.67
C MET A 136 -1.00 -9.93 13.07
N LEU A 137 -2.18 -9.34 12.81
CA LEU A 137 -2.30 -7.96 12.35
C LEU A 137 -1.75 -6.97 13.38
N GLN A 138 -2.02 -7.18 14.68
CA GLN A 138 -1.47 -6.35 15.73
C GLN A 138 0.06 -6.43 15.79
N VAL A 139 0.64 -7.63 15.68
CA VAL A 139 2.10 -7.80 15.60
C VAL A 139 2.67 -7.02 14.41
N LEU A 140 2.01 -7.05 13.25
CA LEU A 140 2.44 -6.26 12.09
C LEU A 140 2.44 -4.76 12.41
N VAL A 141 1.38 -4.23 13.02
CA VAL A 141 1.27 -2.83 13.44
C VAL A 141 2.40 -2.45 14.40
N ASP A 142 2.66 -3.26 15.41
CA ASP A 142 3.73 -3.01 16.39
C ASP A 142 5.11 -2.96 15.72
N LYS A 143 5.36 -3.85 14.73
CA LYS A 143 6.63 -3.85 13.99
C LYS A 143 6.77 -2.65 13.06
N LEU A 144 5.67 -2.17 12.47
CA LEU A 144 5.67 -0.94 11.68
C LEU A 144 5.92 0.29 12.56
N GLY A 145 5.35 0.33 13.77
CA GLY A 145 5.61 1.41 14.73
C GLY A 145 7.07 1.53 15.17
N HIS A 146 7.82 0.43 15.17
CA HIS A 146 9.26 0.41 15.44
C HIS A 146 10.15 0.54 14.19
N ALA A 147 9.56 0.61 12.99
CA ALA A 147 10.33 0.71 11.76
C ALA A 147 11.01 2.09 11.67
N SER A 148 12.24 2.10 11.14
CA SER A 148 12.94 3.35 10.89
C SER A 148 12.28 4.10 9.73
N CYS A 149 11.99 5.38 9.94
CA CYS A 149 11.57 6.27 8.88
C CYS A 149 12.76 6.55 7.96
N ALA A 150 12.73 6.03 6.75
CA ALA A 150 13.48 6.61 5.66
C ALA A 150 12.79 7.93 5.24
N GLY A 151 13.60 8.88 4.77
CA GLY A 151 13.09 10.16 4.25
C GLY A 151 12.19 9.99 3.02
N SER A 152 11.95 11.09 2.31
CA SER A 152 11.28 11.03 1.00
C SER A 152 12.13 10.18 0.08
N TYR A 153 11.73 8.94 -0.15
CA TYR A 153 12.43 8.09 -1.10
C TYR A 153 11.97 8.52 -2.48
N LEU A 154 12.82 9.33 -3.10
CA LEU A 154 13.17 9.29 -4.52
C LEU A 154 14.36 10.21 -4.80
N PRO A 155 15.13 9.90 -5.84
CA PRO A 155 15.22 10.90 -6.88
C PRO A 155 14.68 10.28 -8.16
N SER A 156 13.39 10.52 -8.45
CA SER A 156 13.03 10.69 -9.84
C SER A 156 13.64 12.02 -10.23
N SER A 157 14.86 11.98 -10.75
CA SER A 157 15.54 13.16 -11.26
C SER A 157 15.23 13.26 -12.74
N ASP A 158 14.80 14.44 -13.18
CA ASP A 158 14.74 14.80 -14.60
C ASP A 158 16.14 15.04 -15.18
N ASP A 159 17.20 14.87 -14.38
CA ASP A 159 18.58 14.90 -14.83
C ASP A 159 18.91 13.64 -15.67
N PRO A 160 19.25 13.80 -16.96
CA PRO A 160 19.55 12.68 -17.86
C PRO A 160 20.76 11.84 -17.42
N LEU A 161 21.59 12.31 -16.50
CA LEU A 161 22.70 11.55 -15.92
C LEU A 161 22.25 10.64 -14.76
N LEU A 162 21.29 11.07 -13.93
CA LEU A 162 20.78 10.28 -12.81
C LEU A 162 19.70 9.27 -13.22
N GLY A 163 18.98 9.53 -14.32
CA GLY A 163 18.04 8.57 -14.91
C GLY A 163 18.67 7.23 -15.31
N ARG A 164 20.00 7.18 -15.51
CA ARG A 164 20.73 5.95 -15.83
C ARG A 164 21.00 5.06 -14.60
N CYS A 165 21.12 5.64 -13.41
CA CYS A 165 21.29 4.90 -12.16
C CYS A 165 19.97 4.47 -11.53
N CYS A 166 18.89 5.23 -11.77
CA CYS A 166 17.54 4.91 -11.31
C CYS A 166 16.75 4.04 -12.31
N ALA A 167 17.35 3.65 -13.44
CA ALA A 167 16.77 2.68 -14.34
C ALA A 167 16.55 1.35 -13.60
N PRO A 168 15.35 0.73 -13.67
CA PRO A 168 15.09 -0.50 -12.97
C PRO A 168 16.09 -1.58 -13.42
N SER A 169 16.89 -2.08 -12.47
CA SER A 169 17.58 -3.36 -12.63
C SER A 169 16.54 -4.39 -13.05
N ARG A 170 16.70 -4.97 -14.24
CA ARG A 170 15.77 -5.97 -14.77
C ARG A 170 15.75 -7.15 -13.79
N PRO A 171 14.65 -7.40 -13.05
CA PRO A 171 14.65 -8.50 -12.11
C PRO A 171 14.81 -9.81 -12.90
N THR A 172 15.73 -10.65 -12.44
CA THR A 172 15.75 -12.08 -12.77
C THR A 172 14.38 -12.65 -12.37
N PRO A 173 13.72 -13.48 -13.21
CA PRO A 173 12.36 -13.90 -12.95
C PRO A 173 12.31 -14.84 -11.74
N ALA A 174 12.17 -14.30 -10.53
CA ALA A 174 11.57 -15.03 -9.44
C ALA A 174 10.07 -15.15 -9.75
N THR A 175 9.52 -16.36 -9.57
CA THR A 175 8.14 -16.73 -9.91
C THR A 175 7.15 -15.63 -9.54
N ARG A 176 6.49 -15.04 -10.55
CA ARG A 176 5.41 -14.05 -10.37
C ARG A 176 4.22 -14.73 -9.70
N ALA A 177 4.18 -14.76 -8.38
CA ALA A 177 2.98 -15.14 -7.66
C ALA A 177 1.97 -13.99 -7.76
N ARG A 178 0.94 -14.16 -8.60
CA ARG A 178 -0.22 -13.25 -8.62
C ARG A 178 -0.90 -13.29 -7.26
N CYS A 179 -1.31 -12.13 -6.77
CA CYS A 179 -2.09 -12.04 -5.53
C CYS A 179 -3.49 -12.59 -5.79
N ARG A 180 -4.11 -13.27 -4.84
CA ARG A 180 -5.50 -13.71 -5.00
C ARG A 180 -6.38 -12.45 -4.90
N ASN A 181 -7.16 -12.16 -5.94
CA ASN A 181 -7.93 -10.91 -5.98
C ASN A 181 -9.05 -10.96 -4.93
N TRP A 182 -9.17 -9.92 -4.10
CA TRP A 182 -10.24 -9.80 -3.12
C TRP A 182 -11.55 -9.36 -3.79
N PRO A 183 -12.69 -10.06 -3.61
CA PRO A 183 -14.00 -9.56 -4.02
C PRO A 183 -14.44 -8.42 -3.07
N MET A 184 -14.88 -7.29 -3.61
CA MET A 184 -15.40 -6.17 -2.80
C MET A 184 -16.46 -6.66 -1.81
N PRO A 185 -16.42 -6.28 -0.52
CA PRO A 185 -17.56 -6.51 0.35
C PRO A 185 -18.79 -5.78 -0.23
N PRO A 186 -20.00 -6.36 -0.14
CA PRO A 186 -21.20 -5.67 -0.59
C PRO A 186 -21.33 -4.35 0.17
N THR A 187 -21.59 -3.26 -0.55
CA THR A 187 -22.01 -1.99 0.04
C THR A 187 -23.20 -2.26 0.95
N PRO A 188 -23.26 -1.74 2.19
CA PRO A 188 -24.46 -1.84 2.98
C PRO A 188 -25.61 -1.23 2.18
N ALA A 189 -26.58 -2.08 1.82
CA ALA A 189 -27.79 -1.63 1.18
C ALA A 189 -28.49 -0.66 2.13
N ASN A 190 -28.80 0.55 1.62
CA ASN A 190 -29.57 1.56 2.34
C ASN A 190 -30.80 0.90 2.97
N ALA A 191 -30.82 0.84 4.30
CA ALA A 191 -32.04 0.64 5.05
C ALA A 191 -32.81 1.97 5.07
N ARG A 192 -33.74 2.13 4.13
CA ARG A 192 -34.95 2.95 4.26
C ARG A 192 -36.09 2.30 3.50
#